data_AF-A0A5E4KK46-F1
#
_entry.id   AF-A0A5E4KK46-F1
#
_cell.length_a   1.000
_cell.length_b   1.000
_cell.length_c   1.000
_cell.angle_alpha   90.00
_cell.angle_beta   90.00
_cell.angle_gamma   90.00
#
_symmetry.space_group_name_H-M   'P 1'
#
loop_
_entity.id
_entity.type
_entity.pdbx_description
1 polymer ?
#
loop_
_entity_poly.entity_id
_entity_poly.type
_entity_poly.pdbx_seq_one_letter_code
_entity_poly.pdbx_strand_id
1 'polypeptide(L)'
;MSSLNPEDLFEYYRDTFLPAYSDVVGYTAKKHIQFLIEMENTLAHIAQYYNPGLNPRMREENLKKAHSHLTRVTLDCYKILWVEMNNELRSIYLDKKKRAFVLNISEDEFIKGYNNFREKAQSARIAELDSIGANPLTAVEIYKEAIAVGNELINSVDGIKFQELNRFRKIVFIKETGVAFIIGFFSGVAASAFWGYNTALDHLKSIFGK
;
A
#
# COMPACT_ATOMS: atom_id res chain seq x y z
N MET A 1 -11.21 -36.61 -4.01
CA MET A 1 -11.48 -35.32 -3.34
C MET A 1 -12.78 -35.48 -2.61
N SER A 2 -12.79 -35.29 -1.29
CA SER A 2 -14.04 -35.21 -0.52
C SER A 2 -14.94 -34.13 -1.13
N SER A 3 -16.24 -34.39 -1.20
CA SER A 3 -17.20 -33.36 -1.61
C SER A 3 -17.19 -32.24 -0.57
N LEU A 4 -16.96 -31.00 -1.02
CA LEU A 4 -17.09 -29.81 -0.20
C LEU A 4 -18.46 -29.81 0.49
N ASN A 5 -18.48 -29.64 1.80
CA ASN A 5 -19.70 -29.51 2.60
C ASN A 5 -19.86 -28.06 3.12
N PRO A 6 -21.04 -27.70 3.66
CA PRO A 6 -21.25 -26.36 4.22
C PRO A 6 -20.31 -26.01 5.37
N GLU A 7 -19.96 -26.98 6.21
CA GLU A 7 -19.03 -26.80 7.34
C GLU A 7 -17.64 -26.35 6.85
N ASP A 8 -17.10 -26.94 5.77
CA ASP A 8 -15.83 -26.56 5.17
C ASP A 8 -15.82 -25.07 4.76
N LEU A 9 -16.95 -24.59 4.22
CA LEU A 9 -17.11 -23.18 3.84
C LEU A 9 -17.10 -22.25 5.06
N PHE A 10 -17.80 -22.65 6.14
CA PHE A 10 -17.85 -21.86 7.38
C PHE A 10 -16.53 -21.88 8.14
N GLU A 11 -15.80 -22.99 8.13
CA GLU A 11 -14.44 -23.07 8.64
C GLU A 11 -13.53 -22.12 7.88
N TYR A 12 -13.53 -22.16 6.54
CA TYR A 12 -12.75 -21.24 5.73
C TYR A 12 -13.13 -19.77 5.97
N TYR A 13 -14.43 -19.47 6.12
CA TYR A 13 -14.91 -18.13 6.47
C TYR A 13 -14.29 -17.63 7.78
N ARG A 14 -14.41 -18.43 8.85
CA ARG A 14 -14.04 -18.04 10.20
C ARG A 14 -12.53 -18.01 10.40
N ASP A 15 -11.83 -19.01 9.86
CA ASP A 15 -10.44 -19.28 10.21
C ASP A 15 -9.47 -18.63 9.20
N THR A 16 -9.95 -18.26 8.00
CA THR A 16 -9.13 -17.66 6.94
C THR A 16 -9.64 -16.29 6.47
N PHE A 17 -10.90 -16.19 6.04
CA PHE A 17 -11.44 -14.93 5.47
C PHE A 17 -11.57 -13.84 6.54
N LEU A 18 -12.21 -14.15 7.67
CA LEU A 18 -12.51 -13.17 8.71
C LEU A 18 -11.24 -12.50 9.29
N PRO A 19 -10.15 -13.24 9.59
CA PRO A 19 -8.86 -12.63 9.93
C PRO A 19 -8.32 -11.72 8.83
N ALA A 20 -8.27 -12.19 7.58
CA ALA A 20 -7.76 -11.42 6.45
C ALA A 20 -8.53 -10.10 6.23
N TYR A 21 -9.85 -10.17 6.32
CA TYR A 21 -10.72 -8.99 6.25
C TYR A 21 -10.47 -8.03 7.41
N SER A 22 -10.36 -8.56 8.63
CA SER A 22 -10.12 -7.77 9.84
C SER A 22 -8.79 -7.04 9.79
N ASP A 23 -7.74 -7.70 9.29
CA ASP A 23 -6.41 -7.11 9.14
C ASP A 23 -6.43 -5.94 8.15
N VAL A 24 -7.10 -6.09 6.99
CA VAL A 24 -7.25 -5.00 6.02
C VAL A 24 -8.01 -3.83 6.61
N VAL A 25 -9.15 -4.07 7.26
CA VAL A 25 -9.95 -3.00 7.85
C VAL A 25 -9.19 -2.33 8.99
N GLY A 26 -8.49 -3.09 9.82
CA GLY A 26 -7.66 -2.58 10.91
C GLY A 26 -6.50 -1.72 10.40
N TYR A 27 -5.83 -2.15 9.32
CA TYR A 27 -4.70 -1.44 8.75
C TYR A 27 -5.11 -0.18 7.95
N THR A 28 -6.16 -0.29 7.14
CA THR A 28 -6.56 0.75 6.19
C THR A 28 -7.65 1.69 6.69
N ALA A 29 -8.38 1.30 7.75
CA ALA A 29 -9.62 1.91 8.21
C ALA A 29 -10.71 2.02 7.12
N LYS A 30 -10.63 1.21 6.05
CA LYS A 30 -11.55 1.25 4.91
C LYS A 30 -12.31 -0.07 4.78
N LYS A 31 -13.59 0.06 4.42
CA LYS A 31 -14.42 -1.06 3.96
C LYS A 31 -14.51 -0.99 2.43
N HIS A 32 -13.79 -1.86 1.74
CA HIS A 32 -13.76 -1.85 0.28
C HIS A 32 -15.08 -2.39 -0.28
N ILE A 33 -15.70 -1.66 -1.21
CA ILE A 33 -16.99 -2.05 -1.83
C ILE A 33 -16.91 -3.42 -2.51
N GLN A 34 -15.76 -3.74 -3.10
CA GLN A 34 -15.52 -5.04 -3.74
C GLN A 34 -15.71 -6.21 -2.76
N PHE A 35 -15.36 -6.02 -1.47
CA PHE A 35 -15.56 -7.06 -0.47
C PHE A 35 -17.04 -7.32 -0.21
N LEU A 36 -17.86 -6.26 -0.19
CA LEU A 36 -19.31 -6.38 -0.04
C LEU A 36 -19.92 -7.14 -1.22
N ILE A 37 -19.51 -6.80 -2.44
CA ILE A 37 -20.00 -7.46 -3.66
C ILE A 37 -19.67 -8.96 -3.66
N GLU A 38 -18.44 -9.35 -3.33
CA GLU A 38 -18.07 -10.76 -3.31
C GLU A 38 -18.70 -11.54 -2.13
N MET A 39 -18.93 -10.88 -0.99
CA MET A 39 -19.72 -11.48 0.10
C MET A 39 -21.19 -11.66 -0.30
N GLU A 40 -21.79 -10.69 -1.00
CA GLU A 40 -23.15 -10.82 -1.53
C GLU A 40 -23.26 -11.99 -2.51
N ASN A 41 -22.30 -12.12 -3.44
CA ASN A 41 -22.23 -13.27 -4.35
C ASN A 41 -22.10 -14.59 -3.59
N THR A 42 -21.27 -14.63 -2.55
CA THR A 42 -21.10 -15.81 -1.69
C THR A 42 -22.43 -16.19 -1.04
N LEU A 43 -23.13 -15.23 -0.43
CA LEU A 43 -24.42 -15.45 0.23
C LEU A 43 -25.52 -15.85 -0.76
N ALA A 44 -25.55 -15.26 -1.95
CA ALA A 44 -26.50 -15.61 -3.00
C ALA A 44 -26.36 -17.09 -3.42
N HIS A 45 -25.12 -17.57 -3.54
CA HIS A 45 -24.87 -18.98 -3.84
C HIS A 45 -25.18 -19.91 -2.66
N ILE A 46 -24.92 -19.50 -1.42
CA ILE A 46 -25.37 -20.25 -0.23
C ILE A 46 -26.90 -20.37 -0.21
N ALA A 47 -27.62 -19.29 -0.51
CA ALA A 47 -29.08 -19.32 -0.58
C ALA A 47 -29.59 -20.30 -1.64
N GLN A 48 -28.93 -20.36 -2.81
CA GLN A 48 -29.26 -21.36 -3.84
C GLN A 48 -28.92 -22.80 -3.42
N TYR A 49 -27.86 -23.02 -2.65
CA TYR A 49 -27.56 -24.36 -2.10
C TYR A 49 -28.73 -24.92 -1.26
N TYR A 50 -29.42 -24.07 -0.49
CA TYR A 50 -30.58 -24.47 0.31
C TYR A 50 -31.93 -24.42 -0.44
N ASN A 51 -31.93 -24.09 -1.74
CA ASN A 51 -33.15 -23.99 -2.52
C ASN A 51 -33.77 -25.39 -2.76
N PRO A 52 -34.99 -25.67 -2.25
CA PRO A 52 -35.63 -26.98 -2.39
C PRO A 52 -35.94 -27.32 -3.86
N GLY A 53 -36.11 -26.33 -4.73
CA GLY A 53 -36.39 -26.50 -6.16
C GLY A 53 -35.18 -26.91 -7.01
N LEU A 54 -33.96 -26.87 -6.47
CA LEU A 54 -32.76 -27.32 -7.18
C LEU A 54 -32.44 -28.79 -6.90
N ASN A 55 -31.93 -29.49 -7.92
CA ASN A 55 -31.42 -30.85 -7.76
C ASN A 55 -30.09 -30.87 -6.99
N PRO A 56 -29.68 -32.02 -6.42
CA PRO A 56 -28.47 -32.12 -5.58
C PRO A 56 -27.19 -31.63 -6.27
N ARG A 57 -27.01 -31.93 -7.56
CA ARG A 57 -25.83 -31.51 -8.33
C ARG A 57 -25.76 -29.98 -8.44
N MET A 58 -26.87 -29.33 -8.76
CA MET A 58 -26.93 -27.86 -8.85
C MET A 58 -26.66 -27.20 -7.50
N ARG A 59 -27.11 -27.81 -6.39
CA ARG A 59 -26.77 -27.34 -5.04
C ARG A 59 -25.26 -27.42 -4.82
N GLU A 60 -24.65 -28.57 -5.06
CA GLU A 60 -23.19 -28.75 -4.92
C GLU A 60 -22.39 -27.75 -5.78
N GLU A 61 -22.81 -27.49 -7.02
CA GLU A 61 -22.22 -26.47 -7.88
C GLU A 61 -22.32 -25.06 -7.28
N ASN A 62 -23.45 -24.71 -6.63
CA ASN A 62 -23.59 -23.44 -5.93
C ASN A 62 -22.67 -23.35 -4.70
N LEU A 63 -22.52 -24.44 -3.93
CA LEU A 63 -21.60 -24.45 -2.80
C LEU A 63 -20.14 -24.22 -3.23
N LYS A 64 -19.72 -24.86 -4.34
CA LYS A 64 -18.39 -24.62 -4.94
C LYS A 64 -18.21 -23.17 -5.40
N LYS A 65 -19.26 -22.56 -5.97
CA LYS A 65 -19.23 -21.14 -6.35
C LYS A 65 -19.12 -20.23 -5.14
N ALA A 66 -19.89 -20.49 -4.09
CA ALA A 66 -19.79 -19.74 -2.82
C ALA A 66 -18.36 -19.78 -2.27
N HIS A 67 -17.74 -20.97 -2.21
CA HIS A 67 -16.35 -21.12 -1.80
C HIS A 67 -15.37 -20.35 -2.71
N SER A 68 -15.59 -20.37 -4.02
CA SER A 68 -14.76 -19.64 -4.99
C SER A 68 -14.83 -18.12 -4.79
N HIS A 69 -16.03 -17.56 -4.60
CA HIS A 69 -16.22 -16.14 -4.29
C HIS A 69 -15.57 -15.76 -2.96
N LEU A 70 -15.77 -16.57 -1.92
CA LEU A 70 -15.15 -16.36 -0.61
C LEU A 70 -13.62 -16.39 -0.68
N THR A 71 -13.06 -17.34 -1.44
CA THR A 71 -11.60 -17.44 -1.64
C THR A 71 -11.06 -16.23 -2.41
N ARG A 72 -11.78 -15.75 -3.43
CA ARG A 72 -11.39 -14.57 -4.20
C ARG A 72 -11.33 -13.33 -3.30
N VAL A 73 -12.35 -13.09 -2.49
CA VAL A 73 -12.34 -11.93 -1.60
C VAL A 73 -11.26 -12.03 -0.51
N THR A 74 -10.95 -13.24 -0.04
CA THR A 74 -9.79 -13.48 0.86
C THR A 74 -8.48 -13.09 0.18
N LEU A 75 -8.26 -13.50 -1.08
CA LEU A 75 -7.07 -13.10 -1.84
C LEU A 75 -7.00 -11.59 -2.02
N ASP A 76 -8.12 -10.95 -2.35
CA ASP A 76 -8.18 -9.49 -2.52
C ASP A 76 -7.86 -8.75 -1.22
N CYS A 77 -8.27 -9.28 -0.06
CA CYS A 77 -7.89 -8.74 1.24
C CYS A 77 -6.36 -8.71 1.38
N TYR A 78 -5.69 -9.84 1.19
CA TYR A 78 -4.24 -9.91 1.33
C TYR A 78 -3.50 -9.05 0.29
N LYS A 79 -3.99 -8.97 -0.95
CA LYS A 79 -3.40 -8.10 -1.99
C LYS A 79 -3.48 -6.62 -1.60
N ILE A 80 -4.62 -6.17 -1.10
CA ILE A 80 -4.80 -4.78 -0.67
C ILE A 80 -3.89 -4.48 0.52
N LEU A 81 -3.87 -5.36 1.53
CA LEU A 81 -2.99 -5.19 2.68
C LEU A 81 -1.53 -5.12 2.26
N TRP A 82 -1.10 -6.02 1.37
CA TRP A 82 0.25 -6.03 0.83
C TRP A 82 0.59 -4.72 0.11
N VAL A 83 -0.30 -4.18 -0.73
CA VAL A 83 -0.06 -2.90 -1.44
C VAL A 83 0.18 -1.76 -0.45
N GLU A 84 -0.66 -1.66 0.58
CA GLU A 84 -0.57 -0.58 1.57
C GLU A 84 0.72 -0.69 2.40
N MET A 85 1.04 -1.89 2.89
CA MET A 85 2.31 -2.16 3.60
C MET A 85 3.52 -1.89 2.69
N ASN A 86 3.45 -2.29 1.42
CA ASN A 86 4.51 -2.05 0.46
C ASN A 86 4.73 -0.56 0.22
N ASN A 87 3.67 0.25 0.15
CA ASN A 87 3.81 1.71 -0.01
C ASN A 87 4.56 2.33 1.18
N GLU A 88 4.21 1.91 2.40
CA GLU A 88 4.86 2.38 3.63
C GLU A 88 6.33 1.95 3.70
N LEU A 89 6.59 0.65 3.57
CA LEU A 89 7.93 0.07 3.62
C LEU A 89 8.82 0.58 2.48
N ARG A 90 8.29 0.76 1.27
CA ARG A 90 9.01 1.34 0.14
C ARG A 90 9.47 2.77 0.44
N SER A 91 8.68 3.54 1.17
CA SER A 91 9.02 4.91 1.56
C SER A 91 10.26 4.96 2.46
N ILE A 92 10.53 3.89 3.22
CA ILE A 92 11.71 3.71 4.05
C ILE A 92 12.83 3.12 3.21
N TYR A 93 12.55 2.08 2.43
CA TYR A 93 13.51 1.42 1.55
C TYR A 93 14.19 2.37 0.56
N LEU A 94 13.49 3.38 0.04
CA LEU A 94 14.08 4.35 -0.90
C LEU A 94 14.84 5.48 -0.21
N ASP A 95 14.67 5.67 1.09
CA ASP A 95 15.20 6.81 1.82
C ASP A 95 16.30 6.37 2.79
N LYS A 96 17.56 6.61 2.40
CA LYS A 96 18.75 6.24 3.19
C LYS A 96 18.71 6.81 4.61
N LYS A 97 18.23 8.04 4.78
CA LYS A 97 18.16 8.68 6.10
C LYS A 97 17.08 8.04 6.96
N LYS A 98 15.95 7.63 6.37
CA LYS A 98 14.95 6.86 7.10
C LYS A 98 15.55 5.53 7.55
N ARG A 99 16.12 4.73 6.64
CA ARG A 99 16.74 3.44 7.03
C ARG A 99 17.77 3.58 8.15
N ALA A 100 18.64 4.58 8.06
CA ALA A 100 19.69 4.79 9.05
C ALA A 100 19.18 5.22 10.43
N PHE A 101 18.00 5.85 10.52
CA PHE A 101 17.55 6.52 11.75
C PHE A 101 16.28 5.93 12.35
N VAL A 102 15.32 5.49 11.54
CA VAL A 102 13.97 5.14 12.01
C VAL A 102 13.79 3.67 12.35
N LEU A 103 14.80 2.83 12.10
CA LEU A 103 14.72 1.38 12.31
C LEU A 103 15.30 0.99 13.68
N ASN A 104 14.70 -0.03 14.29
CA ASN A 104 15.24 -0.73 15.47
C ASN A 104 16.04 -1.99 15.10
N ILE A 105 16.08 -2.32 13.81
CA ILE A 105 16.93 -3.34 13.20
C ILE A 105 18.01 -2.69 12.34
N SER A 106 18.98 -3.47 11.87
CA SER A 106 20.02 -2.97 10.97
C SER A 106 19.46 -2.63 9.58
N GLU A 107 20.11 -1.69 8.86
CA GLU A 107 19.70 -1.36 7.48
C GLU A 107 19.75 -2.58 6.55
N ASP A 108 20.75 -3.45 6.71
CA ASP A 108 20.94 -4.65 5.90
C ASP A 108 19.82 -5.67 6.15
N GLU A 109 19.45 -5.88 7.41
CA GLU A 109 18.35 -6.76 7.80
C GLU A 109 17.02 -6.26 7.23
N PHE A 110 16.75 -4.95 7.32
CA PHE A 110 15.56 -4.36 6.71
C PHE A 110 15.53 -4.52 5.18
N ILE A 111 16.66 -4.28 4.51
CA ILE A 111 16.76 -4.43 3.04
C ILE A 111 16.49 -5.88 2.62
N LYS A 112 17.10 -6.85 3.31
CA LYS A 112 16.89 -8.28 3.06
C LYS A 112 15.43 -8.67 3.31
N GLY A 113 14.86 -8.24 4.42
CA GLY A 113 13.46 -8.50 4.75
C GLY A 113 12.50 -7.88 3.73
N TYR A 114 12.74 -6.65 3.29
CA TYR A 114 11.92 -5.99 2.28
C TYR A 114 11.99 -6.69 0.91
N ASN A 115 13.17 -7.19 0.52
CA ASN A 115 13.29 -7.99 -0.70
C ASN A 115 12.53 -9.32 -0.58
N ASN A 116 12.68 -10.04 0.55
CA ASN A 116 11.92 -11.26 0.82
C ASN A 116 10.39 -11.01 0.82
N PHE A 117 9.93 -9.92 1.43
CA PHE A 117 8.53 -9.49 1.40
C PHE A 117 8.00 -9.33 -0.03
N ARG A 118 8.77 -8.71 -0.92
CA ARG A 118 8.40 -8.54 -2.33
C ARG A 118 8.45 -9.84 -3.13
N GLU A 119 9.48 -10.65 -2.91
CA GLU A 119 9.65 -11.95 -3.56
C GLU A 119 8.50 -12.89 -3.22
N LYS A 120 8.10 -12.98 -1.94
CA LYS A 120 6.94 -13.79 -1.51
C LYS A 120 5.65 -13.35 -2.19
N ALA A 121 5.39 -12.04 -2.29
CA ALA A 121 4.20 -11.55 -2.98
C ALA A 121 4.22 -11.86 -4.49
N GLN A 122 5.40 -11.82 -5.11
CA GLN A 122 5.57 -12.26 -6.50
C GLN A 122 5.32 -13.76 -6.65
N SER A 123 5.84 -14.58 -5.74
CA SER A 123 5.55 -16.03 -5.70
C SER A 123 4.07 -16.31 -5.51
N ALA A 124 3.38 -15.56 -4.65
CA ALA A 124 1.94 -15.68 -4.46
C ALA A 124 1.17 -15.37 -5.74
N ARG A 125 1.59 -14.34 -6.48
CA ARG A 125 0.99 -13.99 -7.77
C ARG A 125 1.21 -15.06 -8.84
N ILE A 126 2.40 -15.66 -8.89
CA ILE A 126 2.69 -16.78 -9.79
C ILE A 126 1.80 -17.97 -9.43
N ALA A 127 1.73 -18.33 -8.16
CA ALA A 127 0.86 -19.41 -7.69
C ALA A 127 -0.62 -19.15 -8.02
N GLU A 128 -1.09 -17.90 -7.93
CA GLU A 128 -2.45 -17.53 -8.33
C GLU A 128 -2.71 -17.76 -9.82
N LEU A 129 -1.76 -17.37 -10.68
CA LEU A 129 -1.86 -17.54 -12.14
C LEU A 129 -1.79 -19.02 -12.55
N ASP A 130 -0.92 -19.79 -11.90
CA ASP A 130 -0.78 -21.23 -12.15
C ASP A 130 -2.00 -22.03 -11.64
N SER A 131 -2.75 -21.45 -10.70
CA SER A 131 -3.90 -22.06 -10.06
C SER A 131 -5.24 -21.64 -10.65
N ILE A 132 -5.27 -20.95 -11.80
CA ILE A 132 -6.51 -20.55 -12.49
C ILE A 132 -7.35 -21.81 -12.77
N GLY A 133 -8.41 -22.00 -11.97
CA GLY A 133 -9.33 -23.13 -12.07
C GLY A 133 -8.95 -24.39 -11.28
N ALA A 134 -7.85 -24.41 -10.52
CA ALA A 134 -7.36 -25.60 -9.81
C ALA A 134 -7.37 -25.48 -8.28
N ASN A 135 -6.57 -24.56 -7.70
CA ASN A 135 -6.52 -24.39 -6.24
C ASN A 135 -5.99 -23.00 -5.79
N PRO A 136 -6.87 -22.01 -5.64
CA PRO A 136 -6.47 -20.67 -5.20
C PRO A 136 -5.96 -20.59 -3.75
N LEU A 137 -6.07 -21.65 -2.94
CA LEU A 137 -5.66 -21.66 -1.53
C LEU A 137 -4.13 -21.56 -1.37
N THR A 138 -3.35 -22.10 -2.30
CA THR A 138 -1.89 -21.99 -2.25
C THR A 138 -1.44 -20.53 -2.31
N ALA A 139 -2.08 -19.73 -3.17
CA ALA A 139 -1.78 -18.31 -3.27
C ALA A 139 -2.14 -17.55 -1.98
N VAL A 140 -3.22 -17.96 -1.30
CA VAL A 140 -3.63 -17.39 -0.01
C VAL A 140 -2.55 -17.58 1.05
N GLU A 141 -2.03 -18.81 1.20
CA GLU A 141 -0.99 -19.09 2.19
C GLU A 141 0.31 -18.31 1.91
N ILE A 142 0.75 -18.25 0.65
CA ILE A 142 1.97 -17.50 0.30
C ILE A 142 1.77 -16.00 0.55
N TYR A 143 0.59 -15.45 0.25
CA TYR A 143 0.27 -14.06 0.58
C TYR A 143 0.28 -13.82 2.10
N LYS A 144 -0.28 -14.74 2.89
CA LYS A 144 -0.26 -14.66 4.35
C LYS A 144 1.17 -14.63 4.91
N GLU A 145 2.07 -15.44 4.37
CA GLU A 145 3.49 -15.38 4.70
C GLU A 145 4.13 -14.04 4.32
N ALA A 146 3.78 -13.48 3.16
CA ALA A 146 4.26 -12.16 2.76
C ALA A 146 3.80 -11.09 3.76
N ILE A 147 2.53 -11.10 4.17
CA ILE A 147 2.01 -10.18 5.19
C ILE A 147 2.73 -10.33 6.53
N ALA A 148 3.03 -11.57 6.96
CA ALA A 148 3.79 -11.79 8.19
C ALA A 148 5.16 -11.10 8.16
N VAL A 149 5.92 -11.27 7.07
CA VAL A 149 7.22 -10.57 6.89
C VAL A 149 7.03 -9.06 6.86
N GLY A 150 5.99 -8.56 6.18
CA GLY A 150 5.68 -7.13 6.16
C GLY A 150 5.41 -6.58 7.57
N ASN A 151 4.67 -7.32 8.40
CA ASN A 151 4.34 -6.91 9.77
C ASN A 151 5.59 -6.84 10.65
N GLU A 152 6.50 -7.82 10.54
CA GLU A 152 7.78 -7.79 11.24
C GLU A 152 8.58 -6.52 10.89
N LEU A 153 8.64 -6.17 9.60
CA LEU A 153 9.33 -4.96 9.15
C LEU A 153 8.67 -3.67 9.65
N ILE A 154 7.34 -3.58 9.60
CA ILE A 154 6.61 -2.41 10.11
C ILE A 154 6.83 -2.26 11.61
N ASN A 155 6.76 -3.36 12.36
CA ASN A 155 6.99 -3.34 13.81
C ASN A 155 8.44 -2.97 14.18
N SER A 156 9.39 -3.11 13.25
CA SER A 156 10.77 -2.65 13.44
C SER A 156 10.93 -1.13 13.30
N VAL A 157 9.91 -0.42 12.79
CA VAL A 157 9.93 1.04 12.61
C VAL A 157 9.61 1.73 13.93
N ASP A 158 10.53 2.59 14.37
CA ASP A 158 10.34 3.44 15.53
C ASP A 158 9.57 4.71 15.13
N GLY A 159 8.31 4.75 15.55
CA GLY A 159 7.41 5.88 15.27
C GLY A 159 7.88 7.21 15.87
N ILE A 160 8.61 7.21 16.99
CA ILE A 160 9.16 8.42 17.61
C ILE A 160 10.29 8.97 16.72
N LYS A 161 11.26 8.10 16.36
CA LYS A 161 12.37 8.49 15.46
C LYS A 161 11.86 8.95 14.10
N PHE A 162 10.80 8.32 13.59
CA PHE A 162 10.17 8.74 12.34
C PHE A 162 9.59 10.17 12.42
N GLN A 163 8.88 10.49 13.50
CA GLN A 163 8.35 11.84 13.73
C GLN A 163 9.46 12.88 13.91
N GLU A 164 10.50 12.55 14.66
CA GLU A 164 11.66 13.43 14.87
C GLU A 164 12.40 13.74 13.56
N LEU A 165 12.65 12.72 12.73
CA LEU A 165 13.28 12.91 11.42
C LEU A 165 12.44 13.82 10.51
N ASN A 166 11.12 13.63 10.49
CA ASN A 166 10.22 14.48 9.71
C ASN A 166 10.19 15.92 10.22
N ARG A 167 10.19 16.12 11.54
CA ARG A 167 10.27 17.44 12.16
C ARG A 167 11.59 18.13 11.81
N PHE A 168 12.71 17.42 11.91
CA PHE A 168 14.02 17.94 11.54
C PHE A 168 14.07 18.37 10.08
N ARG A 169 13.60 17.52 9.16
CA ARG A 169 13.53 17.84 7.73
C ARG A 169 12.68 19.07 7.45
N LYS A 170 11.52 19.19 8.11
CA LYS A 170 10.64 20.36 7.96
C LYS A 170 11.32 21.65 8.42
N ILE A 171 12.06 21.61 9.53
CA ILE A 171 12.81 22.77 10.03
C ILE A 171 13.92 23.16 9.06
N VAL A 172 14.69 22.19 8.55
CA VAL A 172 15.76 22.45 7.57
C VAL A 172 15.18 23.07 6.29
N PHE A 173 14.10 22.49 5.75
CA PHE A 173 13.44 22.99 4.56
C PHE A 173 12.93 24.43 4.71
N ILE A 174 12.30 24.75 5.85
CA ILE A 174 11.82 26.12 6.13
C ILE A 174 13.00 27.10 6.19
N LYS A 175 14.12 26.71 6.81
CA LYS A 175 15.32 27.55 6.87
C LYS A 175 15.91 27.79 5.48
N GLU A 176 16.05 26.74 4.67
CA GLU A 176 16.57 26.83 3.30
C GLU A 176 15.69 27.71 2.41
N THR A 177 14.37 27.53 2.50
CA THR A 177 13.41 28.35 1.74
C THR A 177 13.44 29.81 2.20
N GLY A 178 13.57 30.07 3.51
CA GLY A 178 13.71 31.42 4.05
C GLY A 178 14.98 32.12 3.56
N VAL A 179 16.12 31.42 3.56
CA VAL A 179 17.39 31.95 3.03
C VAL A 179 17.27 32.23 1.53
N ALA A 180 16.72 31.29 0.76
CA ALA A 180 16.53 31.46 -0.69
C ALA A 180 15.60 32.65 -1.01
N PHE A 181 14.53 32.83 -0.23
CA PHE A 181 13.62 33.98 -0.37
C PHE A 181 14.35 35.30 -0.13
N ILE A 182 15.15 35.39 0.95
CA ILE A 182 15.94 36.59 1.26
C ILE A 182 16.93 36.92 0.13
N ILE A 183 17.67 35.92 -0.34
CA ILE A 183 18.63 36.09 -1.44
C ILE A 183 17.90 36.52 -2.72
N GLY A 184 16.77 35.90 -3.04
CA GLY A 184 15.94 36.24 -4.19
C GLY A 184 15.42 37.68 -4.13
N PHE A 185 14.95 38.11 -2.96
CA PHE A 185 14.49 39.47 -2.73
C PHE A 185 15.61 40.49 -2.97
N PHE A 186 16.77 40.33 -2.32
CA PHE A 186 17.88 41.26 -2.47
C PHE A 186 18.47 41.27 -3.89
N SER A 187 18.56 40.11 -4.53
CA SER A 187 18.97 40.00 -5.93
C SER A 187 18.01 40.75 -6.86
N GLY A 188 16.70 40.63 -6.62
CA GLY A 188 15.67 41.35 -7.38
C GLY A 188 15.75 42.87 -7.20
N VAL A 189 15.93 43.34 -5.96
CA VAL A 189 16.11 44.78 -5.68
C VAL A 189 17.36 45.32 -6.37
N ALA A 190 18.49 44.61 -6.28
CA ALA A 190 19.73 45.01 -6.92
C ALA A 190 19.61 45.06 -8.45
N ALA A 191 18.96 44.06 -9.05
CA ALA A 191 18.71 44.02 -10.50
C ALA A 191 17.81 45.19 -10.94
N SER A 192 16.74 45.48 -10.20
CA SER A 192 15.85 46.60 -10.50
C SER A 192 16.58 47.94 -10.41
N ALA A 193 17.41 48.14 -9.38
CA ALA A 193 18.22 49.34 -9.22
C ALA A 193 19.24 49.51 -10.36
N PHE A 194 19.92 48.43 -10.76
CA PHE A 194 20.87 48.44 -11.88
C PHE A 194 20.21 48.81 -13.22
N TRP A 195 19.07 48.19 -13.53
CA TRP A 195 18.29 48.52 -14.73
C TRP A 195 17.80 49.96 -14.71
N GLY A 196 17.23 50.41 -13.59
CA GLY A 196 16.78 51.80 -13.43
C GLY A 196 17.91 52.81 -13.62
N TYR A 197 19.10 52.54 -13.06
CA TYR A 197 20.27 53.39 -13.26
C TYR A 197 20.71 53.47 -14.73
N ASN A 198 20.82 52.33 -15.42
CA ASN A 198 21.23 52.30 -16.82
C ASN A 198 20.21 53.03 -17.72
N THR A 199 18.92 52.82 -17.50
CA THR A 199 17.88 53.53 -18.26
C THR A 199 17.93 55.04 -18.03
N ALA A 200 18.16 55.49 -16.79
CA ALA A 200 18.33 56.91 -16.48
C ALA A 200 19.59 57.50 -17.14
N LEU A 201 20.69 56.76 -17.15
CA LEU A 201 21.95 57.16 -17.76
C LEU A 201 21.83 57.29 -19.29
N ASP A 202 21.15 56.35 -19.93
CA ASP A 202 20.87 56.39 -21.38
C ASP A 202 19.98 57.60 -21.73
N HIS A 203 18.99 57.90 -20.89
CA HIS A 203 18.13 59.07 -21.07
C HIS A 203 18.89 60.40 -20.86
N LEU A 204 19.85 60.46 -19.95
CA LEU A 204 20.70 61.65 -19.78
C LEU A 204 21.65 61.84 -20.97
N LYS A 205 22.23 60.75 -21.49
CA LYS A 205 23.06 60.80 -22.70
C LYS A 205 22.27 61.26 -23.93
N SER A 206 20.99 60.92 -24.06
CA SER A 206 20.17 61.39 -25.18
C SER A 206 19.81 62.88 -25.09
N ILE A 207 19.70 63.44 -23.88
CA ILE A 207 19.42 64.87 -23.65
C ILE A 207 20.67 65.73 -23.78
N PHE A 208 21.79 65.31 -23.18
CA PHE A 208 22.99 66.13 -23.04
C PHE A 208 24.14 65.71 -23.97
N GLY A 209 24.02 64.58 -24.66
CA GLY A 209 24.95 64.12 -25.69
C GLY A 209 24.65 64.73 -27.05
N LYS A 210 24.82 66.06 -27.16
CA LYS A 210 25.12 66.76 -28.41
C LYS A 210 26.30 67.69 -28.15
#